data_AF-A0A9D5PVG9-F1
#
_entry.id   AF-A0A9D5PVG9-F1
#
_cell.length_a   1.000
_cell.length_b   1.000
_cell.length_c   1.000
_cell.angle_alpha   90.00
_cell.angle_beta   90.00
_cell.angle_gamma   90.00
#
_symmetry.space_group_name_H-M   'P 1'
#
loop_
_entity.id
_entity.type
_entity.pdbx_description
1 polymer ?
#
loop_
_entity_poly.entity_id
_entity_poly.type
_entity_poly.pdbx_seq_one_letter_code
_entity_poly.pdbx_strand_id
1 'polypeptide(L)'
;MRYLETVWAVFIERPNRFIARVMLDGAEESVHVKNTGRCRELLIPGRRVILSRSQNLARKTKYDLIAVETPSLGLVNLDSQIVNDAAEEWLREKLPGADIRREVKHGASRFDFCIGSAERVTFLEVK
;
A
#
# COMPACT_ATOMS: atom_id res chain seq x y z
N MET A 1 -0.96 -8.80 -6.52
CA MET A 1 0.13 -7.83 -6.90
C MET A 1 1.45 -8.26 -6.26
N ARG A 2 2.62 -7.94 -6.83
CA ARG A 2 3.93 -8.31 -6.24
C ARG A 2 4.92 -7.15 -6.32
N TYR A 3 5.65 -6.92 -5.22
CA TYR A 3 6.83 -6.04 -5.23
C TYR A 3 8.00 -6.80 -5.87
N LEU A 4 8.70 -6.18 -6.81
CA LEU A 4 9.75 -6.84 -7.59
C LEU A 4 11.09 -6.88 -6.85
N GLU A 5 11.58 -5.72 -6.43
CA GLU A 5 12.86 -5.56 -5.75
C GLU A 5 12.63 -4.83 -4.44
N THR A 6 12.85 -5.53 -3.33
CA THR A 6 12.69 -4.97 -1.99
C THR A 6 13.99 -5.00 -1.20
N VAL A 7 14.21 -3.95 -0.41
CA VAL A 7 15.38 -3.82 0.47
C VAL A 7 14.97 -3.34 1.85
N TRP A 8 15.72 -3.75 2.86
CA TRP A 8 15.54 -3.27 4.23
C TRP A 8 16.30 -1.97 4.47
N ALA A 9 15.71 -1.08 5.25
CA ALA A 9 16.34 0.16 5.70
C ALA A 9 15.89 0.49 7.13
N VAL A 10 16.50 1.50 7.75
CA VAL A 10 16.09 2.01 9.06
C VAL A 10 15.42 3.37 8.88
N PHE A 11 14.19 3.52 9.38
CA PHE A 11 13.47 4.78 9.31
C PHE A 11 14.13 5.85 10.18
N ILE A 12 14.34 7.05 9.62
CA ILE A 12 14.87 8.20 10.36
C ILE A 12 13.73 9.17 10.69
N GLU A 13 13.10 9.74 9.66
CA GLU A 13 12.03 10.72 9.82
C GLU A 13 11.12 10.80 8.61
N ARG A 14 9.98 11.46 8.77
CA ARG A 14 9.04 11.74 7.69
C ARG A 14 8.71 13.23 7.65
N PRO A 15 9.49 14.05 6.93
CA PRO A 15 9.35 15.50 6.94
C PRO A 15 8.02 15.98 6.35
N ASN A 16 7.38 15.21 5.47
CA ASN A 16 6.06 15.53 4.93
C ASN A 16 5.30 14.27 4.49
N ARG A 17 4.06 14.44 4.01
CA ARG A 17 3.19 13.30 3.67
C ARG A 17 3.69 12.44 2.50
N PHE A 18 4.66 12.89 1.71
CA PHE A 18 5.14 12.17 0.53
C PHE A 18 6.59 11.71 0.61
N ILE A 19 7.36 12.19 1.59
CA ILE A 19 8.80 11.92 1.70
C ILE A 19 9.10 11.39 3.10
N ALA A 20 9.87 10.30 3.14
CA ALA A 20 10.56 9.82 4.32
C ALA A 20 12.07 9.80 4.07
N ARG A 21 12.85 9.88 5.15
CA ARG A 21 14.28 9.65 5.13
C ARG A 21 14.60 8.37 5.87
N VAL A 22 15.50 7.59 5.30
CA VAL A 22 15.88 6.28 5.81
C VAL A 22 17.39 6.11 5.73
N MET A 23 17.95 5.30 6.63
CA MET A 23 19.32 4.83 6.55
C MET A 23 19.33 3.53 5.72
N LEU A 24 19.94 3.58 4.55
CA LEU A 24 20.12 2.46 3.63
C LEU A 24 21.61 2.31 3.33
N ASP A 25 22.17 1.12 3.57
CA ASP A 25 23.59 0.81 3.34
C ASP A 25 24.57 1.83 3.96
N GLY A 26 24.22 2.38 5.13
CA GLY A 26 25.03 3.36 5.86
C GLY A 26 24.92 4.81 5.37
N ALA A 27 24.04 5.11 4.41
CA ALA A 27 23.76 6.46 3.93
C ALA A 27 22.28 6.86 4.10
N GLU A 28 22.03 8.15 4.27
CA GLU A 28 20.68 8.71 4.27
C GLU A 28 20.13 8.76 2.83
N GLU A 29 18.97 8.15 2.62
CA GLU A 29 18.25 8.14 1.34
C GLU A 29 16.84 8.74 1.53
N SER A 30 16.42 9.57 0.57
CA SER A 30 15.05 10.11 0.52
C SER A 30 14.16 9.18 -0.30
N VAL A 31 13.09 8.70 0.31
CA VAL A 31 12.16 7.73 -0.28
C VAL A 31 10.74 8.29 -0.32
N HIS A 32 9.94 7.82 -1.27
CA HIS A 32 8.55 8.22 -1.37
C HIS A 32 7.67 7.43 -0.42
N VAL A 33 6.66 8.08 0.17
CA VAL A 33 5.65 7.42 1.00
C VAL A 33 4.33 7.40 0.24
N LYS A 34 3.85 6.20 -0.09
CA LYS A 34 2.57 5.97 -0.81
C LYS A 34 1.33 6.00 0.08
N ASN A 35 1.49 6.44 1.33
CA ASN A 35 0.42 6.61 2.30
C ASN A 35 0.23 8.09 2.62
N THR A 36 -0.95 8.67 2.39
CA THR A 36 -1.21 10.07 2.77
C THR A 36 -1.58 10.25 4.25
N GLY A 37 -1.86 9.16 4.97
CA GLY A 37 -2.13 9.14 6.40
C GLY A 37 -0.92 9.53 7.24
N ARG A 38 -1.14 9.76 8.54
CA ARG A 38 -0.08 10.24 9.45
C ARG A 38 0.95 9.15 9.78
N CYS A 39 0.49 7.91 10.01
CA CYS A 39 1.31 6.75 10.35
C CYS A 39 2.33 7.02 11.47
N ARG A 40 2.02 7.88 12.45
CA ARG A 40 3.00 8.36 13.46
C ARG A 40 3.35 7.26 14.46
N GLU A 41 2.37 6.43 14.77
CA GLU A 41 2.45 5.24 15.62
C GLU A 41 3.19 4.08 14.94
N LEU A 42 3.30 4.12 13.60
CA LEU A 42 3.95 3.11 12.78
C LEU A 42 5.39 3.51 12.40
N LEU A 43 5.58 4.75 11.95
CA LEU A 43 6.86 5.29 11.49
C LEU A 43 7.60 6.00 12.64
N ILE A 44 8.16 5.20 13.54
CA ILE A 44 8.98 5.67 14.66
C ILE A 44 10.46 5.58 14.27
N PRO A 45 11.28 6.62 14.53
CA PRO A 45 12.72 6.60 14.26
C PRO A 45 13.39 5.34 14.82
N GLY A 46 14.28 4.73 14.04
CA GLY A 46 14.97 3.49 14.37
C GLY A 46 14.24 2.20 13.99
N ARG A 47 12.99 2.25 13.53
CA ARG A 47 12.27 1.05 13.07
C ARG A 47 12.80 0.56 11.72
N ARG A 48 12.81 -0.76 11.55
CA ARG A 48 13.10 -1.40 10.26
C ARG A 48 11.92 -1.19 9.32
N VAL A 49 12.23 -0.78 8.10
CA VAL A 49 11.26 -0.57 7.02
C VAL A 49 11.68 -1.34 5.78
N ILE A 50 10.70 -1.64 4.94
CA ILE A 50 10.93 -2.24 3.63
C ILE A 50 10.67 -1.17 2.58
N LEU A 51 11.62 -1.06 1.66
CA LEU A 51 11.58 -0.21 0.50
C LEU A 51 11.34 -1.07 -0.75
N SER A 52 10.56 -0.57 -1.71
CA SER A 52 10.47 -1.14 -3.06
C SER A 52 11.20 -0.23 -4.04
N ARG A 53 12.04 -0.80 -4.90
CA ARG A 53 12.69 -0.03 -5.97
C ARG A 53 11.67 0.34 -7.05
N SER A 54 11.69 1.60 -7.46
CA SER A 54 10.91 2.08 -8.60
C SER A 54 11.54 1.61 -9.91
N GLN A 55 10.71 1.10 -10.83
CA GLN A 55 11.11 0.78 -12.20
C GLN A 55 11.15 2.03 -13.10
N ASN A 56 10.50 3.13 -12.69
CA ASN A 56 10.55 4.39 -13.42
C ASN A 56 11.80 5.20 -13.04
N LEU A 57 12.77 5.25 -13.96
CA LEU A 57 14.05 5.94 -13.81
C LEU A 57 13.93 7.48 -13.79
N ALA A 58 12.82 8.04 -14.26
CA ALA A 58 12.59 9.49 -14.25
C ALA A 58 12.13 10.02 -12.88
N ARG A 59 11.87 9.14 -11.90
CA ARG A 59 11.43 9.56 -10.57
C ARG A 59 12.56 10.21 -9.78
N LYS A 60 12.21 11.27 -9.04
CA LYS A 60 13.12 11.95 -8.10
C LYS A 60 13.61 11.03 -6.98
N THR A 61 12.74 10.15 -6.48
CA THR A 61 13.06 9.15 -5.45
C THR A 61 13.17 7.77 -6.08
N LYS A 62 14.24 7.04 -5.78
CA LYS A 62 14.47 5.70 -6.33
C LYS A 62 13.59 4.62 -5.70
N TYR A 63 13.11 4.88 -4.47
CA TYR A 63 12.40 3.90 -3.66
C TYR A 63 11.06 4.43 -3.15
N ASP A 64 10.13 3.51 -2.92
CA ASP A 64 8.91 3.69 -2.16
C ASP A 64 9.02 2.97 -0.82
N LEU A 65 8.66 3.62 0.29
CA LEU A 65 8.50 2.98 1.60
C LEU A 65 7.16 2.23 1.60
N ILE A 66 7.23 0.90 1.62
CA ILE A 66 6.06 0.02 1.43
C ILE A 66 5.63 -0.72 2.70
N ALA A 67 6.50 -0.88 3.69
CA ALA A 67 6.14 -1.52 4.94
C ALA A 67 7.04 -1.09 6.10
N VAL A 68 6.56 -1.28 7.32
CA VAL A 68 7.32 -1.10 8.55
C VAL A 68 7.15 -2.31 9.46
N GLU A 69 8.25 -2.72 10.10
CA GLU A 69 8.24 -3.74 11.14
C GLU A 69 7.86 -3.10 12.48
N THR A 70 6.84 -3.67 13.11
CA THR A 70 6.36 -3.25 14.42
C THR A 70 6.50 -4.40 15.41
N PRO A 71 6.84 -4.13 16.69
CA PRO A 71 6.94 -5.19 17.69
C PRO A 71 5.64 -5.96 17.93
N SER A 72 4.48 -5.30 17.82
CA SER A 72 3.19 -5.88 18.18
C SER A 72 2.44 -6.52 17.01
N LEU A 73 2.57 -5.98 15.79
CA LEU A 73 1.83 -6.46 14.61
C LEU A 73 2.72 -7.21 13.61
N GLY A 74 4.04 -7.25 13.86
CA GLY A 74 5.00 -7.69 12.85
C GLY A 74 5.05 -6.68 11.70
N LEU A 75 5.09 -7.19 10.46
CA LEU A 75 5.14 -6.37 9.25
C LEU A 75 3.77 -5.74 8.94
N VAL A 76 3.75 -4.41 8.88
CA VAL A 76 2.58 -3.62 8.49
C VAL A 76 2.84 -3.01 7.12
N ASN A 77 1.99 -3.35 6.13
CA ASN A 77 2.05 -2.71 4.82
C ASN A 77 1.53 -1.26 4.91
N LEU A 78 2.24 -0.34 4.25
CA LEU A 78 1.94 1.07 4.22
C LEU A 78 1.49 1.55 2.84
N ASP A 79 1.56 0.71 1.81
CA ASP A 79 1.16 1.08 0.46
C ASP A 79 -0.37 1.03 0.32
N SER A 80 -1.02 2.17 0.56
CA SER A 80 -2.48 2.25 0.46
C SER A 80 -3.01 2.03 -0.97
N GLN A 81 -2.15 2.04 -1.99
CA GLN A 81 -2.58 1.86 -3.38
C GLN A 81 -2.87 0.39 -3.70
N ILE A 82 -2.35 -0.55 -2.92
CA ILE A 82 -2.46 -1.99 -3.21
C ILE A 82 -3.67 -2.65 -2.56
N VAL A 83 -4.41 -1.93 -1.71
CA VAL A 83 -5.48 -2.49 -0.89
C VAL A 83 -6.59 -3.08 -1.75
N ASN A 84 -7.06 -2.33 -2.76
CA ASN A 84 -8.07 -2.81 -3.68
C ASN A 84 -7.55 -3.96 -4.56
N ASP A 85 -6.27 -3.94 -4.95
CA ASP A 85 -5.69 -5.03 -5.73
C ASP A 85 -5.61 -6.34 -4.92
N ALA A 86 -5.24 -6.25 -3.64
CA ALA A 86 -5.23 -7.39 -2.73
C ALA A 86 -6.65 -7.91 -2.46
N ALA A 87 -7.62 -7.01 -2.27
CA ALA A 87 -9.02 -7.38 -2.10
C ALA A 87 -9.58 -8.07 -3.34
N GLU A 88 -9.28 -7.56 -4.54
CA GLU A 88 -9.73 -8.17 -5.79
C GLU A 88 -9.13 -9.57 -6.00
N GLU A 89 -7.84 -9.74 -5.74
CA GLU A 89 -7.17 -11.04 -5.81
C GLU A 89 -7.86 -12.07 -4.89
N TRP A 90 -8.17 -11.67 -3.66
CA TRP A 90 -8.91 -12.49 -2.71
C TRP A 90 -10.35 -12.78 -3.16
N LEU A 91 -11.08 -11.77 -3.65
CA LEU A 91 -12.45 -11.95 -4.14
C LEU A 91 -12.53 -12.92 -5.32
N ARG A 92 -11.61 -12.80 -6.28
CA ARG A 92 -11.56 -13.69 -7.45
C ARG A 92 -11.25 -15.13 -7.08
N GLU A 93 -10.43 -15.35 -6.04
CA GLU A 93 -10.16 -16.68 -5.50
C GLU A 93 -11.39 -17.25 -4.77
N LYS A 94 -12.06 -16.46 -3.93
CA LYS A 94 -13.17 -16.94 -3.07
C LYS A 94 -14.52 -17.00 -3.78
N LEU A 95 -14.72 -16.22 -4.84
CA LEU A 95 -15.96 -16.14 -5.60
C LEU A 95 -15.70 -16.43 -7.09
N PRO A 96 -15.29 -17.66 -7.43
CA PRO A 96 -15.00 -18.02 -8.81
C PRO A 96 -16.26 -17.85 -9.68
N GLY A 97 -16.11 -17.16 -10.82
CA GLY A 97 -17.19 -16.92 -11.77
C GLY A 97 -18.12 -15.75 -11.42
N ALA A 98 -17.91 -15.04 -10.31
CA ALA A 98 -18.66 -13.83 -9.99
C ALA A 98 -18.27 -12.66 -10.93
N ASP A 99 -19.24 -11.82 -11.27
CA ASP A 99 -18.98 -10.55 -11.97
C ASP A 99 -18.44 -9.52 -10.97
N ILE A 100 -17.14 -9.27 -10.98
CA ILE A 100 -16.47 -8.33 -10.07
C ILE A 100 -16.06 -7.09 -10.87
N ARG A 101 -16.65 -5.94 -10.52
CA ARG A 101 -16.41 -4.64 -11.14
C ARG A 101 -15.88 -3.64 -10.12
N ARG A 102 -14.85 -2.86 -10.50
CA ARG A 102 -14.24 -1.81 -9.66
C ARG A 102 -14.94 -0.46 -9.81
N GLU A 103 -14.79 0.40 -8.80
CA GLU A 103 -15.09 1.84 -8.88
C GLU A 103 -16.51 2.14 -9.37
N VAL A 104 -17.49 1.36 -8.89
CA VAL A 104 -18.86 1.39 -9.39
C VAL A 104 -19.63 2.54 -8.75
N LYS A 105 -20.19 3.41 -9.60
CA LYS A 105 -21.07 4.50 -9.16
C LYS A 105 -22.46 3.97 -8.80
N HIS A 106 -22.99 4.41 -7.66
CA HIS A 106 -24.38 4.18 -7.26
C HIS A 106 -24.93 5.44 -6.59
N GLY A 107 -25.91 6.09 -7.25
CA GLY A 107 -26.38 7.41 -6.85
C GLY A 107 -25.26 8.45 -6.87
N ALA A 108 -25.06 9.14 -5.76
CA ALA A 108 -24.00 10.15 -5.58
C ALA A 108 -22.66 9.56 -5.10
N SER A 109 -22.61 8.27 -4.79
CA SER A 109 -21.44 7.60 -4.22
C SER A 109 -20.73 6.71 -5.23
N ARG A 110 -19.49 6.32 -4.91
CA ARG A 110 -18.72 5.33 -5.63
C ARG A 110 -18.17 4.30 -4.65
N PHE A 111 -18.44 3.04 -4.92
CA PHE A 111 -17.95 1.92 -4.13
C PHE A 111 -16.70 1.32 -4.79
N ASP A 112 -15.78 0.79 -3.98
CA ASP A 112 -14.56 0.14 -4.48
C ASP A 112 -14.90 -1.05 -5.39
N PHE A 113 -15.89 -1.87 -4.99
CA PHE A 113 -16.33 -3.04 -5.75
C PHE A 113 -17.85 -3.20 -5.81
N CYS A 114 -18.30 -3.77 -6.93
CA CYS A 114 -19.62 -4.35 -7.11
C CYS A 114 -19.44 -5.81 -7.52
N ILE A 115 -20.13 -6.71 -6.83
CA ILE A 115 -20.05 -8.15 -7.02
C ILE A 115 -21.44 -8.64 -7.42
N GLY A 116 -21.58 -9.09 -8.66
CA GLY A 116 -22.81 -9.65 -9.21
C GLY A 116 -22.82 -11.18 -9.17
N SER A 117 -23.94 -11.73 -8.72
CA SER A 117 -24.36 -13.11 -8.97
C SER A 117 -25.72 -13.12 -9.68
N ALA A 118 -26.18 -14.28 -10.15
CA ALA A 118 -27.45 -14.42 -10.87
C ALA A 118 -28.68 -13.88 -10.09
N GLU A 119 -28.59 -13.81 -8.76
CA GLU A 119 -29.71 -13.46 -7.88
C GLU A 119 -29.48 -12.19 -7.05
N ARG A 120 -28.23 -11.71 -6.92
CA ARG A 120 -27.89 -10.61 -6.02
C ARG A 120 -26.75 -9.76 -6.54
N VAL A 121 -26.84 -8.47 -6.24
CA VAL A 121 -25.74 -7.51 -6.37
C VAL A 121 -25.30 -7.08 -4.97
N THR A 122 -24.00 -7.15 -4.71
CA THR A 122 -23.39 -6.70 -3.44
C THR A 122 -22.41 -5.56 -3.74
N PHE A 123 -22.50 -4.46 -3.00
CA PHE A 123 -21.50 -3.39 -3.01
C PHE A 123 -20.54 -3.59 -1.84
N LEU A 124 -19.24 -3.40 -2.10
CA LEU A 124 -18.18 -3.56 -1.11
C LEU A 124 -17.27 -2.34 -1.13
N GLU A 125 -16.97 -1.84 0.07
CA GLU A 125 -16.03 -0.76 0.33
C GLU A 125 -14.85 -1.35 1.12
N VAL A 126 -13.63 -1.08 0.69
CA VAL A 126 -12.40 -1.57 1.31
C VAL A 126 -11.72 -0.40 2.03
N LYS A 127 -11.16 -0.67 3.21
CA LYS A 127 -10.52 0.34 4.07
C LYS A 127 -9.16 -0.13 4.56
#